data_AF-A0A3N5YSS1-F1
#
_entry.id   AF-A0A3N5YSS1-F1
#
_cell.length_a   1.000
_cell.length_b   1.000
_cell.length_c   1.000
_cell.angle_alpha   90.00
_cell.angle_beta   90.00
_cell.angle_gamma   90.00
#
_symmetry.space_group_name_H-M   'P 1'
#
loop_
_entity.id
_entity.type
_entity.pdbx_description
1 polymer ?
#
loop_
_entity_poly.entity_id
_entity_poly.type
_entity_poly.pdbx_seq_one_letter_code
_entity_poly.pdbx_strand_id
1 'polypeptide(L)'
;MCFSGHLWQARLYSCLASEDRLWSAIGYVERNPVRARMVVRAEEYRWSSAAAHCLNQPDSLLTPLGPTPQLISDWSAWLAEEDDPEELKAIRRSTRTGRPSASQSYLEQLESRLGLTLLPRKRGRRPRKPESQLFGVK
;
A
#
# COMPACT_ATOMS: atom_id res chain seq x y z
N MET A 1 -27.47 -21.84 8.24
CA MET A 1 -26.44 -21.87 7.17
C MET A 1 -25.09 -22.03 7.84
N CYS A 2 -24.41 -23.14 7.62
CA CYS A 2 -23.02 -23.31 8.04
C CYS A 2 -22.11 -22.73 6.95
N PHE A 3 -21.32 -21.70 7.28
CA PHE A 3 -20.27 -21.23 6.38
C PHE A 3 -19.14 -22.26 6.38
N SER A 4 -18.83 -22.83 5.21
CA SER A 4 -17.61 -23.62 5.00
C SER A 4 -16.72 -22.92 3.98
N GLY A 5 -15.45 -22.71 4.31
CA GLY A 5 -14.48 -22.02 3.46
C GLY A 5 -13.14 -21.84 4.15
N HIS A 6 -12.18 -21.22 3.46
CA HIS A 6 -10.88 -20.89 4.03
C HIS A 6 -10.93 -19.51 4.69
N LEU A 7 -10.49 -19.41 5.95
CA LEU A 7 -10.38 -18.13 6.67
C LEU A 7 -9.43 -17.16 5.98
N TRP A 8 -8.34 -17.69 5.41
CA TRP A 8 -7.34 -16.93 4.70
C TRP A 8 -7.49 -17.11 3.20
N GLN A 9 -7.40 -16.01 2.47
CA GLN A 9 -7.37 -16.00 1.02
C GLN A 9 -5.99 -15.56 0.53
N ALA A 10 -5.37 -16.39 -0.32
CA ALA A 10 -4.05 -16.16 -0.91
C ALA A 10 -2.90 -15.95 0.10
N ARG A 11 -1.74 -15.51 -0.40
CA ARG A 11 -0.60 -15.09 0.43
C ARG A 11 -0.75 -13.62 0.83
N LEU A 12 -0.15 -13.23 1.95
CA LEU A 12 -0.07 -11.84 2.34
C LEU A 12 0.73 -11.00 1.32
N TYR A 13 0.37 -9.73 1.21
CA TYR A 13 1.17 -8.73 0.52
C TYR A 13 2.09 -8.03 1.51
N SER A 14 3.38 -7.95 1.21
CA SER A 14 4.36 -7.27 2.04
C SER A 14 5.40 -6.59 1.16
N CYS A 15 5.74 -5.35 1.51
CA CYS A 15 6.83 -4.61 0.91
C CYS A 15 7.41 -3.63 1.94
N LEU A 16 8.69 -3.30 1.80
CA LEU A 16 9.29 -2.21 2.57
C LEU A 16 8.72 -0.87 2.12
N ALA A 17 8.51 0.06 3.03
CA ALA A 17 8.15 1.45 2.73
C ALA A 17 9.25 2.36 3.27
N SER A 18 9.66 3.34 2.48
CA SER A 18 10.59 4.38 2.91
C SER A 18 9.86 5.52 3.62
N GLU A 19 10.60 6.35 4.33
CA GLU A 19 10.05 7.48 5.12
C GLU A 19 9.29 8.48 4.26
N ASP A 20 9.73 8.75 3.02
CA ASP A 20 9.05 9.60 2.04
C ASP A 20 7.70 9.03 1.56
N ARG A 21 7.34 7.79 1.95
CA ARG A 21 6.06 7.14 1.64
C ARG A 21 5.21 6.86 2.88
N LEU A 22 5.67 7.26 4.07
CA LEU A 22 5.00 6.95 5.33
C LEU A 22 3.57 7.47 5.36
N TRP A 23 3.37 8.76 5.06
CA TRP A 23 2.04 9.40 5.13
C TRP A 23 1.06 8.84 4.09
N SER A 24 1.51 8.61 2.86
CA SER A 24 0.69 7.96 1.84
C SER A 24 0.28 6.54 2.27
N ALA A 25 1.17 5.80 2.94
CA ALA A 25 0.86 4.46 3.46
C ALA A 25 -0.14 4.50 4.62
N ILE A 26 0.00 5.46 5.55
CA ILE A 26 -0.97 5.67 6.64
C ILE A 26 -2.33 6.02 6.06
N GLY A 27 -2.40 7.03 5.17
CA GLY A 27 -3.65 7.45 4.53
C GLY A 27 -4.30 6.31 3.73
N TYR A 28 -3.49 5.50 3.04
CA TYR A 28 -3.98 4.31 2.34
C TYR A 28 -4.72 3.33 3.26
N VAL A 29 -4.16 3.07 4.45
CA VAL A 29 -4.73 2.16 5.45
C VAL A 29 -5.97 2.77 6.10
N GLU A 30 -5.87 4.01 6.57
CA GLU A 30 -6.95 4.65 7.33
C GLU A 30 -8.14 5.06 6.47
N ARG A 31 -7.95 5.42 5.19
CA ARG A 31 -9.05 5.63 4.24
C ARG A 31 -9.63 4.32 3.68
N ASN A 32 -9.06 3.16 3.99
CA ASN A 32 -9.53 1.88 3.45
C ASN A 32 -11.00 1.57 3.74
N PRO A 33 -11.52 1.77 4.97
CA PRO A 33 -12.93 1.53 5.27
C PRO A 33 -13.89 2.40 4.44
N VAL A 34 -13.52 3.67 4.20
CA VAL A 34 -14.28 4.58 3.33
C VAL A 34 -14.24 4.10 1.88
N ARG A 35 -13.05 3.75 1.39
CA ARG A 35 -12.85 3.23 0.03
C ARG A 35 -13.57 1.89 -0.21
N ALA A 36 -13.70 1.07 0.83
CA ALA A 36 -14.47 -0.17 0.84
C ALA A 36 -15.98 0.04 1.06
N ARG A 37 -16.43 1.31 1.20
CA ARG A 37 -17.83 1.71 1.45
C ARG A 37 -18.41 1.10 2.73
N MET A 38 -17.58 0.89 3.75
CA MET A 38 -18.01 0.38 5.05
C MET A 38 -18.52 1.51 5.96
N VAL A 39 -17.96 2.71 5.82
CA VAL A 39 -18.28 3.93 6.57
C VAL A 39 -18.19 5.14 5.65
N VAL A 40 -18.77 6.27 6.06
CA VAL A 40 -18.70 7.53 5.29
C VAL A 40 -17.44 8.29 5.65
N ARG A 41 -17.07 8.31 6.93
CA ARG A 41 -15.86 8.97 7.45
C ARG A 41 -14.88 7.95 8.01
N ALA A 42 -13.59 8.20 7.90
CA ALA A 42 -12.57 7.22 8.28
C ALA A 42 -12.58 6.91 9.80
N GLU A 43 -12.78 7.94 10.61
CA GLU A 43 -12.88 7.88 12.07
C GLU A 43 -14.13 7.14 12.59
N GLU A 44 -15.12 6.87 11.75
CA GLU A 44 -16.29 6.06 12.12
C GLU A 44 -15.97 4.56 12.16
N TYR A 45 -14.85 4.14 11.57
CA TYR A 45 -14.47 2.73 11.53
C TYR A 45 -13.75 2.31 12.81
N ARG A 46 -14.49 1.59 13.66
CA ARG A 46 -14.05 1.11 14.98
C ARG A 46 -12.73 0.34 14.99
N TRP A 47 -12.38 -0.36 13.92
CA TRP A 47 -11.21 -1.23 13.86
C TRP A 47 -10.02 -0.58 13.13
N SER A 48 -9.82 0.72 13.34
CA SER A 48 -8.70 1.51 12.82
C SER A 48 -8.22 2.52 13.86
N SER A 49 -6.96 2.95 13.74
CA SER A 49 -6.37 4.06 14.49
C SER A 49 -6.93 5.43 14.12
N ALA A 50 -7.66 5.56 13.01
CA ALA A 50 -8.17 6.83 12.51
C ALA A 50 -8.97 7.61 13.57
N ALA A 51 -9.82 6.95 14.35
CA ALA A 51 -10.60 7.59 15.42
C ALA A 51 -9.72 8.22 16.49
N ALA A 52 -8.66 7.52 16.93
CA ALA A 52 -7.74 8.03 17.94
C ALA A 52 -6.98 9.27 17.43
N HIS A 53 -6.56 9.26 16.16
CA HIS A 53 -5.88 10.38 15.53
C HIS A 53 -6.81 11.59 15.28
N CYS A 54 -8.02 11.36 14.78
CA CYS A 54 -9.01 12.41 14.49
C CYS A 54 -9.59 13.07 15.74
N LEU A 55 -9.92 12.27 16.76
CA LEU A 55 -10.62 12.73 17.96
C LEU A 55 -9.66 13.05 19.12
N ASN A 56 -8.36 12.86 18.91
CA ASN A 56 -7.31 12.98 19.92
C ASN A 56 -7.65 12.17 21.19
N GLN A 57 -8.23 10.98 21.00
CA GLN A 57 -8.62 10.09 22.08
C GLN A 57 -7.48 9.10 22.36
N PRO A 58 -7.04 8.97 23.63
CA PRO A 58 -6.02 8.01 23.98
C PRO A 58 -6.56 6.59 23.78
N ASP A 59 -5.84 5.78 23.01
CA ASP A 59 -6.09 4.35 22.85
C ASP A 59 -4.90 3.57 23.40
N SER A 60 -5.16 2.72 24.39
CA SER A 60 -4.14 1.86 25.03
C SER A 60 -3.44 0.89 24.07
N LEU A 61 -4.04 0.61 22.90
CA LEU A 61 -3.47 -0.25 21.86
C LEU A 61 -2.50 0.50 20.95
N LEU A 62 -2.51 1.83 20.97
CA LEU A 62 -1.71 2.65 20.09
C LEU A 62 -0.48 3.18 20.81
N THR A 63 0.67 3.06 20.14
CA THR A 63 1.85 3.84 20.50
C THR A 63 1.69 5.21 19.86
N PRO A 64 1.88 6.32 20.60
CA PRO A 64 1.91 7.65 20.00
C PRO A 64 2.89 7.68 18.84
N LEU A 65 2.56 8.38 17.75
CA LEU A 65 3.39 8.48 16.52
C LEU A 65 4.74 9.21 16.73
N GLY A 66 5.14 9.43 17.98
CA GLY A 66 6.34 10.15 18.38
C GLY A 66 6.22 11.65 18.15
N PRO A 67 7.31 12.41 18.33
CA PRO A 67 7.37 13.83 18.01
C PRO A 67 7.55 14.02 16.49
N THR A 68 6.82 13.26 15.67
CA THR A 68 6.66 13.63 14.26
C THR A 68 5.89 14.94 14.30
N PRO A 69 6.52 16.07 13.95
CA PRO A 69 5.89 17.36 14.12
C PRO A 69 4.64 17.34 13.26
N GLN A 70 3.48 17.51 13.88
CA GLN A 70 2.45 18.52 13.53
C GLN A 70 2.12 18.69 12.02
N LEU A 71 2.48 17.75 11.15
CA LEU A 71 2.39 17.90 9.70
C LEU A 71 0.93 17.88 9.27
N ILE A 72 0.14 17.12 10.03
CA ILE A 72 -1.30 17.02 9.89
C ILE A 72 -1.89 17.57 11.19
N SER A 73 -2.23 18.85 11.17
CA SER A 73 -2.87 19.54 12.30
C SER A 73 -4.33 19.12 12.47
N ASP A 74 -5.02 18.86 11.35
CA ASP A 74 -6.39 18.35 11.31
C ASP A 74 -6.41 17.01 10.57
N TRP A 75 -6.37 15.94 11.34
CA TRP A 75 -6.36 14.57 10.81
C TRP A 75 -7.68 14.21 10.11
N SER A 76 -8.80 14.75 10.60
CA SER A 76 -10.11 14.51 10.02
C SER A 76 -10.22 15.17 8.64
N ALA A 77 -9.76 16.42 8.52
CA ALA A 77 -9.71 17.10 7.23
C ALA A 77 -8.79 16.37 6.25
N TRP A 78 -7.60 15.96 6.69
CA TRP A 78 -6.69 15.21 5.83
C TRP A 78 -7.29 13.88 5.36
N LEU A 79 -7.94 13.10 6.23
CA LEU A 79 -8.59 11.84 5.81
C LEU A 79 -9.81 12.05 4.92
N ALA A 80 -10.45 13.22 4.96
CA ALA A 80 -11.58 13.57 4.10
C ALA A 80 -11.16 13.92 2.66
N GLU A 81 -9.88 14.19 2.41
CA GLU A 81 -9.36 14.40 1.06
C GLU A 81 -9.46 13.13 0.20
N GLU A 82 -9.60 13.32 -1.11
CA GLU A 82 -9.56 12.21 -2.06
C GLU A 82 -8.15 11.60 -2.14
N ASP A 83 -8.09 10.28 -2.26
CA ASP A 83 -6.83 9.59 -2.51
C ASP A 83 -6.24 10.03 -3.86
N ASP A 84 -4.94 10.38 -3.89
CA ASP A 84 -4.21 10.56 -5.15
C ASP A 84 -4.20 9.22 -5.93
N PRO A 85 -4.77 9.17 -7.16
CA PRO A 85 -4.81 7.95 -7.96
C PRO A 85 -3.44 7.36 -8.28
N GLU A 86 -2.40 8.18 -8.43
CA GLU A 86 -1.04 7.73 -8.73
C GLU A 86 -0.36 7.16 -7.50
N GLU A 87 -0.55 7.77 -6.32
CA GLU A 87 -0.06 7.21 -5.06
C GLU A 87 -0.74 5.87 -4.73
N LEU A 88 -2.05 5.78 -4.92
CA LEU A 88 -2.80 4.53 -4.79
C LEU A 88 -2.25 3.43 -5.69
N LYS A 89 -2.00 3.74 -6.97
CA LYS A 89 -1.41 2.80 -7.93
C LYS A 89 -0.01 2.39 -7.50
N ALA A 90 0.80 3.32 -7.01
CA ALA A 90 2.15 3.04 -6.53
C ALA A 90 2.15 2.07 -5.34
N ILE A 91 1.37 2.35 -4.29
CA ILE A 91 1.25 1.48 -3.10
C ILE A 91 0.76 0.08 -3.49
N ARG A 92 -0.31 0.00 -4.29
CA ARG A 92 -0.86 -1.29 -4.78
C ARG A 92 0.13 -2.07 -5.64
N ARG A 93 0.94 -1.38 -6.44
CA ARG A 93 1.98 -2.02 -7.25
C ARG A 93 3.11 -2.57 -6.37
N SER A 94 3.58 -1.81 -5.40
CA SER A 94 4.66 -2.22 -4.49
C SER A 94 4.24 -3.43 -3.66
N THR A 95 3.09 -3.36 -3.01
CA THR A 95 2.50 -4.46 -2.22
C THR A 95 2.28 -5.73 -3.04
N ARG A 96 1.76 -5.61 -4.26
CA ARG A 96 1.53 -6.77 -5.16
C ARG A 96 2.82 -7.41 -5.68
N THR A 97 3.89 -6.62 -5.87
CA THR A 97 5.15 -7.11 -6.44
C THR A 97 6.20 -7.46 -5.40
N GLY A 98 5.99 -7.09 -4.13
CA GLY A 98 6.96 -7.20 -3.05
C GLY A 98 8.13 -6.22 -3.14
N ARG A 99 8.13 -5.31 -4.13
CA ARG A 99 9.19 -4.30 -4.28
C ARG A 99 8.99 -3.16 -3.28
N PRO A 100 10.07 -2.51 -2.81
CA PRO A 100 9.94 -1.41 -1.88
C PRO A 100 9.10 -0.26 -2.45
N SER A 101 8.21 0.27 -1.63
CA SER A 101 7.45 1.49 -1.88
C SER A 101 8.30 2.68 -1.47
N ALA A 102 8.95 3.30 -2.47
CA ALA A 102 9.83 4.45 -2.27
C ALA A 102 9.85 5.34 -3.53
N SER A 103 10.33 6.57 -3.41
CA SER A 103 10.67 7.37 -4.60
C SER A 103 11.78 6.71 -5.42
N GLN A 104 11.80 7.02 -6.72
CA GLN A 104 12.78 6.48 -7.65
C GLN A 104 14.22 6.81 -7.22
N SER A 105 14.47 8.05 -6.82
CA SER A 105 15.78 8.51 -6.32
C SER A 105 16.20 7.77 -5.05
N TYR A 106 15.27 7.50 -4.14
CA TYR A 106 15.56 6.72 -2.93
C TYR A 106 15.95 5.28 -3.26
N LEU A 107 15.24 4.64 -4.21
CA LEU A 107 15.58 3.29 -4.66
C LEU A 107 16.97 3.24 -5.32
N GLU A 108 17.31 4.20 -6.18
CA GLU A 108 18.62 4.28 -6.83
C GLU A 108 19.76 4.43 -5.81
N GLN A 109 19.58 5.29 -4.81
CA GLN A 109 20.52 5.44 -3.71
C GLN A 109 20.66 4.14 -2.91
N LEU A 110 19.55 3.44 -2.65
CA LEU A 110 19.54 2.21 -1.89
C LEU A 110 20.18 1.05 -2.66
N GLU A 111 19.94 0.93 -3.97
CA GLU A 111 20.62 -0.03 -4.85
C GLU A 111 22.13 0.20 -4.84
N SER A 112 22.58 1.45 -4.97
CA SER A 112 23.99 1.83 -4.94
C SER A 112 24.66 1.46 -3.61
N ARG A 113 23.99 1.72 -2.48
CA ARG A 113 24.52 1.42 -1.14
C ARG A 113 24.58 -0.07 -0.82
N LEU A 114 23.59 -0.85 -1.28
CA LEU A 114 23.46 -2.27 -0.93
C LEU A 114 24.06 -3.20 -1.99
N GLY A 115 24.33 -2.72 -3.20
CA GLY A 115 24.71 -3.57 -4.33
C GLY A 115 23.60 -4.53 -4.79
N LEU A 116 22.34 -4.24 -4.44
CA LEU A 116 21.16 -5.05 -4.77
C LEU A 116 20.37 -4.42 -5.91
N THR A 117 19.65 -5.25 -6.68
CA THR A 117 18.69 -4.75 -7.68
C THR A 117 17.27 -4.73 -7.10
N LEU A 118 16.76 -3.54 -6.83
CA LEU A 118 15.43 -3.23 -6.31
C LEU A 118 14.49 -2.74 -7.41
N LEU A 119 15.01 -1.96 -8.37
CA LEU A 119 14.25 -1.41 -9.47
C LEU A 119 13.79 -2.49 -10.44
N PRO A 120 12.59 -2.32 -11.04
CA PRO A 120 12.10 -3.26 -12.03
C PRO A 120 13.00 -3.23 -13.28
N ARG A 121 13.64 -4.36 -13.58
CA ARG A 121 14.35 -4.54 -14.85
C ARG A 121 13.36 -4.78 -16.00
N LYS A 122 13.82 -4.55 -17.23
CA LYS A 122 13.06 -4.91 -18.44
C LYS A 122 12.60 -6.36 -18.33
N ARG A 123 11.33 -6.60 -18.63
CA ARG A 123 10.79 -7.97 -18.71
C ARG A 123 11.66 -8.78 -19.66
N GLY A 124 11.92 -10.04 -19.29
CA GLY A 124 12.65 -10.96 -20.15
C GLY A 124 11.99 -11.07 -21.53
N ARG A 125 12.80 -11.37 -22.55
CA ARG A 125 12.34 -11.56 -23.92
C ARG A 125 11.28 -12.68 -23.94
N ARG A 126 10.16 -12.47 -24.64
CA ARG A 126 9.18 -13.55 -24.87
C ARG A 126 9.88 -14.73 -25.56
N PRO A 127 9.66 -15.98 -25.13
CA PRO A 127 10.16 -17.13 -25.85
C PRO A 127 9.60 -17.11 -27.28
N ARG A 128 10.43 -17.45 -28.27
CA ARG A 128 9.95 -17.65 -29.64
C ARG A 128 8.92 -18.77 -29.63
N LYS A 129 7.77 -18.57 -30.29
CA LYS A 129 6.82 -19.67 -30.50
C LYS A 129 7.54 -20.78 -31.26
N PRO A 130 7.43 -22.05 -30.84
CA PRO A 130 7.91 -23.17 -31.63
C PRO A 130 7.18 -23.17 -32.99
N GLU A 131 7.89 -23.55 -34.05
CA GLU A 131 7.44 -23.53 -35.44
C GLU A 131 6.16 -24.34 -35.68
N SER A 132 5.90 -25.34 -34.83
CA SER A 132 4.69 -26.17 -34.83
C SER A 132 3.38 -25.41 -34.49
N GLN A 133 3.46 -24.16 -34.03
CA GLN A 133 2.28 -23.31 -33.78
C GLN A 133 2.07 -22.21 -34.84
N LEU A 134 2.93 -22.13 -35.86
CA LEU A 134 2.79 -21.17 -36.97
C LEU A 134 1.92 -21.73 -38.11
N PHE A 135 1.90 -23.05 -38.26
CA PHE A 135 1.03 -23.74 -39.18
C PHE A 135 -0.14 -24.33 -38.39
N GLY A 136 -1.14 -23.49 -38.12
CA GLY A 136 -2.43 -23.97 -37.63
C GLY A 136 -3.03 -24.91 -38.67
N VAL A 137 -2.78 -26.22 -38.51
CA VAL A 137 -3.60 -27.24 -39.15
C VAL A 137 -4.96 -27.15 -38.47
N LYS A 138 -5.95 -26.76 -39.27
CA LYS A 138 -7.38 -26.80 -38.91
C LYS A 138 -7.82 -28.24 -38.65
#